data_AF-A0A0J6S2Y7-F1
#
_entry.id   AF-A0A0J6S2Y7-F1
#
_cell.length_a   1.000
_cell.length_b   1.000
_cell.length_c   1.000
_cell.angle_alpha   90.00
_cell.angle_beta   90.00
_cell.angle_gamma   90.00
#
_symmetry.space_group_name_H-M   'P 1'
#
loop_
_entity.id
_entity.type
_entity.pdbx_description
1 polymer ?
#
loop_
_entity_poly.entity_id
_entity_poly.type
_entity_poly.pdbx_seq_one_letter_code
_entity_poly.pdbx_strand_id
1 'polypeptide(L)'
;MRTDAPTEEQAAERLAHHLLREAYRDLASMLHSANAQAAGNLFHVIETRTADTLRALVADRSEGAASTRIARTAGREISELFEGAHGRAVTERTGIPAARRVA
;
A
#
# COMPACT_ATOMS: atom_id res chain seq x y z
N MET A 1 -19.29 -27.24 10.65
CA MET A 1 -18.49 -26.04 10.36
C MET A 1 -19.22 -25.28 9.26
N ARG A 2 -20.05 -24.30 9.60
CA ARG A 2 -20.68 -23.43 8.60
C ARG A 2 -19.72 -22.28 8.35
N THR A 3 -19.14 -22.24 7.16
CA THR A 3 -18.50 -21.05 6.64
C THR A 3 -19.63 -20.11 6.28
N ASP A 4 -19.96 -19.16 7.17
CA ASP A 4 -20.91 -18.11 6.84
C ASP A 4 -20.36 -17.36 5.63
N ALA A 5 -21.11 -17.36 4.53
CA ALA A 5 -20.75 -16.59 3.36
C ALA A 5 -20.65 -15.11 3.77
N PRO A 6 -19.63 -14.37 3.28
CA PRO A 6 -19.48 -12.96 3.60
C PRO A 6 -20.74 -12.20 3.17
N THR A 7 -21.14 -11.21 3.96
CA THR A 7 -22.27 -10.35 3.59
C THR A 7 -21.97 -9.57 2.32
N GLU A 8 -23.01 -9.08 1.64
CA GLU A 8 -22.85 -8.25 0.45
C GLU A 8 -22.00 -7.01 0.75
N GLU A 9 -22.17 -6.40 1.92
CA GLU A 9 -21.32 -5.29 2.40
C GLU A 9 -19.85 -5.68 2.51
N GLN A 10 -19.53 -6.84 3.08
CA GLN A 10 -18.15 -7.31 3.19
C GLN A 10 -17.54 -7.66 1.82
N ALA A 11 -18.36 -8.09 0.86
CA ALA A 11 -17.91 -8.30 -0.51
C ALA A 11 -17.64 -6.96 -1.21
N ALA A 12 -18.54 -5.99 -1.05
CA ALA A 12 -18.40 -4.65 -1.60
C ALA A 12 -17.17 -3.92 -1.02
N GLU A 13 -16.92 -4.03 0.29
CA GLU A 13 -15.76 -3.43 0.96
C GLU A 13 -14.45 -4.01 0.42
N ARG A 14 -14.36 -5.35 0.26
CA ARG A 14 -13.18 -6.00 -0.33
C ARG A 14 -12.96 -5.58 -1.78
N LEU A 15 -14.03 -5.47 -2.57
CA LEU A 15 -13.93 -5.01 -3.96
C LEU A 15 -13.50 -3.55 -4.03
N ALA A 16 -14.08 -2.67 -3.22
CA ALA A 16 -13.70 -1.26 -3.16
C ALA A 16 -12.22 -1.11 -2.77
N HIS A 17 -11.77 -1.88 -1.76
CA HIS A 17 -10.36 -1.90 -1.36
C HIS A 17 -9.45 -2.35 -2.49
N HIS A 18 -9.82 -3.42 -3.20
CA HIS A 18 -9.06 -3.90 -4.37
C HIS A 18 -8.97 -2.85 -5.48
N LEU A 19 -10.09 -2.23 -5.85
CA LEU A 19 -10.11 -1.21 -6.90
C LEU A 19 -9.29 0.03 -6.53
N LEU A 20 -9.34 0.47 -5.27
CA LEU A 20 -8.50 1.58 -4.78
C LEU A 20 -7.01 1.25 -4.87
N ARG A 21 -6.63 0.01 -4.55
CA ARG A 21 -5.26 -0.48 -4.66
C ARG A 21 -4.75 -0.48 -6.10
N GLU A 22 -5.57 -0.93 -7.06
CA GLU A 22 -5.20 -0.91 -8.48
C GLU A 22 -5.12 0.53 -9.01
N ALA A 23 -6.11 1.37 -8.71
CA ALA A 23 -6.08 2.79 -9.10
C ALA A 23 -4.84 3.52 -8.55
N TYR A 24 -4.44 3.22 -7.31
CA TYR A 24 -3.23 3.77 -6.74
C TYR A 24 -1.97 3.33 -7.50
N ARG A 25 -1.87 2.05 -7.88
CA ARG A 25 -0.74 1.53 -8.67
C ARG A 25 -0.67 2.18 -10.05
N ASP A 26 -1.80 2.33 -10.73
CA ASP A 26 -1.87 2.96 -12.04
C ASP A 26 -1.45 4.43 -11.97
N LEU A 27 -1.97 5.17 -10.98
CA LEU A 27 -1.57 6.55 -10.71
C LEU A 27 -0.08 6.64 -10.41
N ALA A 28 0.45 5.73 -9.60
CA ALA A 28 1.85 5.74 -9.23
C ALA A 28 2.75 5.54 -10.46
N SER A 29 2.41 4.55 -11.30
CA SER A 29 3.09 4.28 -12.56
C SER A 29 3.05 5.48 -13.52
N MET A 30 1.86 6.04 -13.73
CA MET A 30 1.68 7.22 -14.59
C MET A 30 2.49 8.42 -14.10
N LEU A 31 2.40 8.75 -12.81
CA LEU A 31 3.16 9.87 -12.23
C LEU A 31 4.66 9.66 -12.30
N HIS A 32 5.12 8.43 -12.07
CA HIS A 32 6.55 8.11 -12.16
C HIS A 32 7.08 8.28 -13.60
N SER A 33 6.29 7.87 -14.59
CA SER A 33 6.64 8.06 -16.01
C SER A 33 6.63 9.53 -16.46
N ALA A 34 5.75 10.36 -15.88
CA ALA A 34 5.63 11.77 -16.22
C ALA A 34 6.70 12.64 -15.53
N ASN A 35 6.90 12.45 -14.23
CA ASN A 35 7.90 13.15 -13.42
C ASN A 35 8.21 12.40 -12.12
N ALA A 36 9.27 11.59 -12.15
CA ALA A 36 9.69 10.78 -11.01
C ALA A 36 9.96 11.57 -9.72
N GLN A 37 10.49 12.80 -9.81
CA GLN A 37 10.79 13.62 -8.63
C GLN A 37 9.50 14.16 -7.98
N ALA A 38 8.58 14.68 -8.79
CA ALA A 38 7.29 15.15 -8.30
C ALA A 38 6.46 13.98 -7.72
N ALA A 39 6.51 12.81 -8.37
CA ALA A 39 5.89 11.59 -7.88
C ALA A 39 6.45 11.20 -6.51
N GLY A 40 7.78 11.17 -6.34
CA GLY A 40 8.42 10.87 -5.06
C GLY A 40 7.98 11.80 -3.92
N ASN A 41 7.91 13.11 -4.18
CA ASN A 41 7.43 14.09 -3.19
C ASN A 41 5.96 13.85 -2.83
N LEU A 42 5.10 13.59 -3.82
CA LEU A 42 3.69 13.29 -3.59
C LEU A 42 3.52 12.03 -2.73
N PHE A 43 4.23 10.96 -3.08
CA PHE A 43 4.19 9.70 -2.35
C PHE A 43 4.65 9.87 -0.91
N HIS A 44 5.73 10.63 -0.68
CA HIS A 44 6.20 10.91 0.67
C HIS A 44 5.16 11.65 1.53
N VAL A 45 4.44 12.62 0.95
CA VAL A 45 3.35 13.32 1.63
C VAL A 45 2.21 12.35 2.00
N ILE A 46 1.84 11.47 1.06
CA ILE A 46 0.81 10.44 1.30
C ILE A 46 1.24 9.48 2.41
N GLU A 47 2.47 8.95 2.34
CA GLU A 47 3.04 8.06 3.35
C GLU A 47 3.02 8.68 4.75
N THR A 48 3.46 9.94 4.84
CA THR A 48 3.51 10.69 6.10
C THR A 48 2.12 10.87 6.69
N ARG A 49 1.16 11.34 5.88
CA ARG A 49 -0.22 11.54 6.33
C ARG A 49 -0.88 10.24 6.79
N THR A 50 -0.61 9.15 6.10
CA THR A 50 -1.12 7.83 6.49
C THR A 50 -0.51 7.38 7.81
N ALA A 51 0.80 7.53 7.99
CA ALA A 51 1.46 7.21 9.26
C ALA A 51 0.89 8.04 10.42
N ASP A 52 0.65 9.34 10.20
CA ASP A 52 0.04 10.22 11.21
C ASP A 52 -1.39 9.82 11.55
N THR A 53 -2.18 9.43 10.55
CA THR A 53 -3.55 8.92 10.77
C THR A 53 -3.55 7.65 11.61
N LEU A 54 -2.64 6.72 11.32
CA LEU A 54 -2.51 5.49 12.11
C LEU A 54 -2.04 5.79 13.54
N ARG A 55 -1.13 6.75 13.74
CA ARG A 55 -0.70 7.19 15.08
C ARG A 55 -1.85 7.82 15.86
N ALA A 56 -2.65 8.68 15.22
CA ALA A 56 -3.82 9.29 15.83
C ALA A 56 -4.85 8.23 16.25
N LEU A 57 -5.14 7.26 15.37
CA LEU A 57 -6.03 6.14 15.69
C LEU A 57 -5.60 5.38 16.96
N VAL A 58 -4.30 5.14 17.13
CA VAL A 58 -3.75 4.50 18.34
C VAL A 58 -3.84 5.40 19.56
N ALA A 59 -3.45 6.67 19.43
CA ALA A 59 -3.42 7.64 20.52
C ALA A 59 -4.82 7.93 21.07
N ASP A 60 -5.78 8.13 20.17
CA ASP A 60 -7.16 8.47 20.51
C ASP A 60 -7.97 7.24 20.96
N ARG A 61 -7.43 6.03 20.75
CA ARG A 61 -8.13 4.75 20.92
C ARG A 61 -9.50 4.76 20.24
N SER A 62 -9.57 5.23 18.99
CA SER A 62 -10.84 5.39 18.27
C SER A 62 -11.61 4.06 18.11
N GLU A 63 -10.88 2.93 18.12
CA GLU A 63 -11.42 1.57 18.06
C GLU A 63 -11.33 0.85 19.41
N GLY A 64 -11.21 1.60 20.51
CA GLY A 64 -11.03 1.08 21.86
C GLY A 64 -9.75 0.25 21.99
N ALA A 65 -9.85 -0.91 22.66
CA ALA A 65 -8.71 -1.81 22.90
C ALA A 65 -8.13 -2.41 21.61
N ALA A 66 -8.87 -2.39 20.51
CA ALA A 66 -8.43 -2.95 19.23
C ALA A 66 -7.54 -1.99 18.41
N SER A 67 -7.49 -0.70 18.77
CA SER A 67 -6.85 0.37 17.98
C SER A 67 -5.42 0.03 17.56
N THR A 68 -4.58 -0.44 18.49
CA THR A 68 -3.19 -0.83 18.18
C THR A 68 -3.11 -1.98 17.18
N ARG A 69 -4.01 -2.97 17.28
CA ARG A 69 -4.03 -4.12 16.38
C ARG A 69 -4.49 -3.70 14.98
N ILE A 70 -5.55 -2.89 14.91
CA ILE A 70 -6.10 -2.37 13.65
C ILE A 70 -5.05 -1.50 12.96
N ALA A 71 -4.42 -0.56 13.67
CA ALA A 71 -3.36 0.28 13.12
C ALA A 71 -2.19 -0.54 12.57
N ARG A 72 -1.80 -1.62 13.26
CA ARG A 72 -0.73 -2.51 12.81
C ARG A 72 -1.10 -3.29 11.55
N THR A 73 -2.32 -3.82 11.49
CA THR A 73 -2.81 -4.54 10.30
C THR A 73 -2.91 -3.60 9.12
N ALA A 74 -3.57 -2.45 9.28
CA ALA A 74 -3.70 -1.44 8.23
C ALA A 74 -2.33 -0.92 7.78
N GLY A 75 -1.42 -0.65 8.71
CA GLY A 75 -0.06 -0.20 8.40
C GLY A 75 0.73 -1.20 7.57
N ARG A 76 0.55 -2.52 7.79
CA ARG A 76 1.18 -3.56 6.99
C ARG A 76 0.64 -3.55 5.55
N GLU A 77 -0.67 -3.63 5.38
CA GLU A 77 -1.33 -3.64 4.06
C GLU A 77 -0.95 -2.42 3.22
N ILE A 78 -0.91 -1.24 3.85
CA ILE A 78 -0.55 0.01 3.19
C ILE A 78 0.94 0.05 2.82
N SER A 79 1.82 -0.48 3.68
CA SER A 79 3.25 -0.56 3.37
C SER A 79 3.50 -1.47 2.16
N GLU A 80 2.83 -2.62 2.11
CA GLU A 80 2.90 -3.54 0.97
C GLU A 80 2.37 -2.90 -0.34
N LEU A 81 1.33 -2.07 -0.23
CA LEU A 81 0.82 -1.29 -1.36
C LEU A 81 1.87 -0.31 -1.89
N PHE A 82 2.47 0.49 -1.01
CA PHE A 82 3.49 1.48 -1.38
C PHE A 82 4.74 0.82 -1.98
N GLU A 83 5.22 -0.27 -1.39
CA GLU A 83 6.36 -1.03 -1.91
C GLU A 83 6.09 -1.54 -3.34
N GLY A 84 4.91 -2.12 -3.56
CA GLY A 84 4.50 -2.63 -4.86
C GLY A 84 4.27 -1.53 -5.91
N ALA A 85 3.76 -0.37 -5.51
CA ALA A 85 3.43 0.73 -6.42
C ALA A 85 4.66 1.58 -6.80
N HIS A 86 5.59 1.80 -5.87
CA HIS A 86 6.77 2.63 -6.12
C HIS A 86 7.90 1.88 -6.83
N GLY A 87 7.68 0.62 -7.22
CA GLY A 87 8.71 -0.17 -7.87
C GLY A 87 9.90 -0.46 -6.95
N ARG A 88 9.70 -0.41 -5.61
CA ARG A 88 10.57 -1.13 -4.68
C ARG A 88 10.25 -2.62 -4.76
N ALA A 89 10.28 -3.16 -5.98
CA ALA A 89 10.66 -4.55 -6.15
C ALA A 89 11.94 -4.69 -5.35
N VAL A 90 11.96 -5.63 -4.41
CA VAL A 90 13.16 -6.18 -3.82
C VAL A 90 14.19 -6.21 -4.94
N THR A 91 15.14 -5.29 -4.86
CA THR A 91 16.39 -5.36 -5.57
C THR A 91 16.91 -6.70 -5.15
N GLU A 92 16.81 -7.67 -6.05
CA GLU A 92 17.82 -8.68 -6.38
C GLU A 92 19.01 -8.67 -5.42
N ARG A 93 18.73 -8.99 -4.15
CA ARG A 93 19.68 -9.39 -3.12
C ARG A 93 20.03 -10.86 -3.35
N THR A 94 20.17 -11.22 -4.62
CA THR A 94 20.62 -12.49 -5.17
C THR A 94 21.03 -12.17 -6.60
N GLY A 95 22.31 -11.80 -6.77
CA GLY A 95 22.81 -11.13 -7.94
C GLY A 95 22.90 -12.00 -9.19
N ILE A 96 22.27 -11.55 -10.27
CA ILE A 96 22.68 -11.88 -11.64
C ILE A 96 22.70 -10.57 -12.43
N PRO A 97 23.88 -10.06 -12.83
CA PRO A 97 23.96 -8.85 -13.62
C PRO A 97 23.39 -9.09 -15.01
N ALA A 98 22.66 -8.11 -15.52
CA ALA A 98 22.20 -8.01 -16.90
C ALA A 98 23.41 -7.93 -17.87
N ALA A 99 24.04 -9.06 -18.12
CA ALA A 99 25.05 -9.23 -19.15
C ALA A 99 24.39 -9.81 -20.40
N ARG A 100 23.84 -8.95 -21.25
CA ARG A 100 23.95 -9.14 -22.71
C ARG A 100 23.71 -7.84 -23.47
N ARG A 101 24.78 -7.06 -23.60
CA ARG A 101 24.94 -6.16 -24.75
C ARG A 101 25.97 -6.80 -25.70
N VAL A 102 25.59 -6.86 -26.98
CA VAL A 102 26.39 -7.08 -28.20
C VAL A 102 27.00 -8.47 -28.42
N ALA A 103 26.47 -9.16 -29.43
CA ALA A 103 27.23 -9.75 -30.53
C ALA A 103 26.37 -9.69 -31.79
#